data_AF-A0A2A9FPI0-F1
#
_entry.id   AF-A0A2A9FPI0-F1
#
_cell.length_a   1.000
_cell.length_b   1.000
_cell.length_c   1.000
_cell.angle_alpha   90.00
_cell.angle_beta   90.00
_cell.angle_gamma   90.00
#
_symmetry.space_group_name_H-M   'P 1'
#
loop_
_entity.id
_entity.type
_entity.pdbx_description
1 polymer ?
#
loop_
_entity_poly.entity_id
_entity_poly.type
_entity_poly.pdbx_seq_one_letter_code
_entity_poly.pdbx_strand_id
1 'polypeptide(L)'
;MKARDFDKKFEEDQENIVDDLDLSTARRVNQEAKRINVDFPAWVVESLDREAARIGVTRQSIIKVWLVERLQAEAANRVAGGI
;
A
#
# COMPACT_ATOMS: atom_id res chain seq x y z
N MET A 1 23.55 -17.31 14.50
CA MET A 1 23.32 -17.96 15.82
C MET A 1 22.48 -19.23 15.64
N LYS A 2 22.25 -20.03 16.70
CA LYS A 2 21.27 -21.12 16.64
C LYS A 2 19.86 -20.57 16.87
N ALA A 3 18.84 -21.20 16.30
CA ALA A 3 17.45 -20.74 16.38
C ALA A 3 16.97 -20.48 17.83
N ARG A 4 17.33 -21.35 18.78
CA ARG A 4 16.94 -21.20 20.20
C ARG A 4 17.53 -19.95 20.86
N ASP A 5 18.72 -19.53 20.42
CA ASP A 5 19.37 -18.32 20.94
C ASP A 5 18.75 -17.06 20.32
N PHE A 6 18.29 -17.14 19.07
CA PHE A 6 17.56 -16.08 18.38
C PHE A 6 16.19 -15.86 19.02
N ASP A 7 15.41 -16.94 19.22
CA ASP A 7 14.09 -16.88 19.84
C ASP A 7 14.15 -16.24 21.23
N LYS A 8 15.14 -16.65 22.03
CA LYS A 8 15.35 -16.08 23.36
C LYS A 8 15.65 -14.57 23.29
N LYS A 9 16.55 -14.12 22.41
CA LYS A 9 16.84 -12.69 22.23
C LYS A 9 15.62 -11.90 21.75
N PHE A 10 14.83 -12.48 20.85
CA PHE A 10 13.61 -11.86 20.32
C PHE A 10 12.55 -11.68 21.40
N GLU A 11 12.33 -12.70 22.24
CA GLU A 11 11.35 -12.66 23.33
C GLU A 11 11.78 -11.77 24.50
N GLU A 12 13.08 -11.65 24.77
CA GLU A 12 13.60 -10.87 25.89
C GLU A 12 13.55 -9.35 25.65
N ASP A 13 13.31 -8.88 24.41
CA ASP A 13 13.21 -7.46 23.96
C ASP A 13 14.33 -6.54 24.49
N GLN A 14 15.44 -7.14 24.90
CA GLN A 14 16.58 -6.48 25.57
C GLN A 14 17.74 -6.23 24.61
N GLU A 15 17.77 -6.92 23.48
CA GLU A 15 18.84 -6.81 22.48
C GLU A 15 18.28 -6.61 21.07
N ASN A 16 18.93 -5.74 20.29
CA ASN A 16 18.58 -5.50 18.91
C ASN A 16 18.93 -6.73 18.04
N ILE A 17 17.92 -7.47 17.60
CA ILE A 17 18.08 -8.67 16.77
C ILE A 17 18.39 -8.37 15.29
N VAL A 18 18.32 -7.11 14.87
CA VAL A 18 18.48 -6.72 13.45
C VAL A 18 19.89 -7.04 12.94
N ASP A 19 20.90 -6.96 13.79
CA ASP A 19 22.30 -7.27 13.43
C ASP A 19 22.53 -8.77 13.17
N ASP A 20 21.63 -9.63 13.66
CA ASP A 20 21.64 -11.07 13.46
C ASP A 20 20.86 -11.51 12.19
N LEU A 21 20.16 -10.59 11.51
CA LEU A 21 19.38 -10.85 10.31
C LEU A 21 20.19 -10.64 9.02
N ASP A 22 20.15 -11.60 8.10
CA ASP A 22 20.62 -11.38 6.72
C ASP A 22 19.59 -10.57 5.93
N LEU A 23 19.82 -9.25 5.88
CA LEU A 23 18.97 -8.30 5.16
C LEU A 23 19.38 -8.11 3.69
N SER A 24 20.31 -8.89 3.15
CA SER A 24 20.78 -8.74 1.76
C SER A 24 19.66 -8.84 0.72
N THR A 25 18.56 -9.52 1.06
CA THR A 25 17.36 -9.68 0.22
C THR A 25 16.14 -8.95 0.76
N ALA A 26 16.27 -8.23 1.87
CA ALA A 26 15.17 -7.51 2.48
C ALA A 26 14.67 -6.40 1.54
N ARG A 27 13.40 -6.51 1.13
CA ARG A 27 12.75 -5.51 0.29
C ARG A 27 11.38 -5.18 0.82
N ARG A 28 10.99 -3.92 0.68
CA ARG A 28 9.61 -3.51 0.94
C ARG A 28 8.74 -3.97 -0.23
N VAL A 29 7.92 -4.99 0.01
CA VAL A 29 6.92 -5.44 -0.97
C VAL A 29 5.98 -4.27 -1.33
N ASN A 30 5.53 -4.23 -2.58
CA ASN A 30 4.63 -3.19 -3.13
C ASN A 30 5.22 -1.78 -3.30
N GLN A 31 6.56 -1.62 -3.30
CA GLN A 31 7.18 -0.32 -3.62
C GLN A 31 7.44 -0.08 -5.10
N GLU A 32 7.47 -1.13 -5.92
CA GLU A 32 7.70 -0.98 -7.36
C GLU A 32 6.46 -0.38 -8.03
N ALA A 33 6.61 0.84 -8.55
CA ALA A 33 5.56 1.51 -9.29
C ALA A 33 5.35 0.83 -10.65
N LYS A 34 4.19 0.20 -10.85
CA LYS A 34 3.78 -0.36 -12.14
C LYS A 34 2.92 0.67 -12.90
N ARG A 35 3.30 0.99 -14.14
CA ARG A 35 2.49 1.84 -15.02
C ARG A 35 1.33 1.04 -15.61
N ILE A 36 0.15 1.66 -15.64
CA ILE A 36 -1.04 1.13 -16.31
C ILE A 36 -1.57 2.22 -17.26
N ASN A 37 -2.08 1.80 -18.41
CA ASN A 37 -2.78 2.67 -19.36
C ASN A 37 -4.26 2.33 -19.32
N VAL A 38 -5.12 3.34 -19.27
CA VAL A 38 -6.57 3.19 -19.19
C VAL A 38 -7.22 4.32 -19.99
N ASP A 39 -8.17 3.96 -20.84
CA ASP A 39 -8.98 4.92 -21.59
C ASP A 39 -10.26 5.26 -20.81
N PHE A 40 -10.63 6.54 -20.83
CA PHE A 40 -11.85 7.04 -20.20
C PHE A 40 -12.67 7.85 -21.21
N PRO A 41 -14.01 7.79 -21.17
CA PRO A 41 -14.85 8.73 -21.90
C PRO A 41 -14.52 10.18 -21.54
N ALA A 42 -14.65 11.09 -22.51
CA ALA A 42 -14.32 12.52 -22.32
C ALA A 42 -15.02 13.14 -21.11
N TRP A 43 -16.31 12.85 -20.90
CA TRP A 43 -17.09 13.39 -19.78
C TRP A 43 -16.56 12.94 -18.40
N VAL A 44 -15.93 11.76 -18.33
CA VAL A 44 -15.29 11.28 -17.09
C VAL A 44 -14.05 12.10 -16.80
N VAL A 45 -13.21 12.32 -17.82
CA VAL A 45 -11.97 13.11 -17.70
C VAL A 45 -12.28 14.54 -17.27
N GLU A 46 -13.26 15.18 -17.90
CA GLU A 46 -13.71 16.53 -17.54
C GLU A 46 -14.22 16.61 -16.11
N SER A 47 -14.93 15.58 -15.64
CA SER A 47 -15.42 15.52 -14.27
C SER A 47 -14.28 15.33 -13.27
N LEU A 48 -13.29 14.49 -13.59
CA LEU A 48 -12.07 14.32 -12.79
C LEU A 48 -11.25 15.62 -12.71
N ASP A 49 -11.15 16.36 -13.81
CA ASP A 49 -10.42 17.63 -13.84
C ASP A 49 -11.05 18.70 -12.95
N ARG A 50 -12.38 18.86 -13.05
CA ARG A 50 -13.10 19.80 -12.20
C ARG A 50 -12.89 19.50 -10.72
N GLU A 51 -12.93 18.22 -10.36
CA GLU A 51 -12.76 17.81 -8.98
C GLU A 51 -11.32 17.95 -8.49
N ALA A 52 -10.35 17.59 -9.33
CA ALA A 52 -8.94 17.77 -9.02
C ALA A 52 -8.61 19.27 -8.81
N ALA A 53 -9.15 20.14 -9.67
CA ALA A 53 -9.01 21.59 -9.53
C ALA A 53 -9.68 22.11 -8.26
N ARG A 54 -10.88 21.62 -7.91
CA ARG A 54 -11.62 22.00 -6.68
C ARG A 54 -10.82 21.70 -5.41
N ILE A 55 -10.10 20.57 -5.39
CA ILE A 55 -9.30 20.12 -4.24
C ILE A 55 -7.86 20.66 -4.31
N GLY A 56 -7.42 21.17 -5.46
CA GLY A 56 -6.07 21.71 -5.65
C GLY A 56 -5.01 20.63 -5.89
N VAL A 57 -5.38 19.54 -6.55
CA VAL A 57 -4.48 18.40 -6.85
C VAL A 57 -4.46 18.07 -8.33
N THR A 58 -3.53 17.22 -8.76
CA THR A 58 -3.51 16.74 -10.16
C THR A 58 -4.57 15.66 -10.39
N ARG A 59 -4.98 15.49 -11.65
CA ARG A 59 -5.86 14.38 -12.07
C ARG A 59 -5.32 13.00 -11.64
N GLN A 60 -4.00 12.79 -11.75
CA GLN A 60 -3.38 11.52 -11.34
C GLN A 60 -3.47 11.30 -9.82
N SER A 61 -3.29 12.36 -9.03
CA SER A 61 -3.39 12.30 -7.57
C SER A 61 -4.79 11.89 -7.12
N ILE A 62 -5.84 12.51 -7.68
CA ILE A 62 -7.21 12.19 -7.29
C ILE A 62 -7.62 10.77 -7.73
N ILE A 63 -7.22 10.33 -8.92
CA ILE A 63 -7.43 8.95 -9.38
C ILE A 63 -6.79 7.96 -8.40
N LYS A 64 -5.55 8.22 -7.96
CA LYS A 64 -4.83 7.35 -7.04
C LYS A 64 -5.56 7.23 -5.70
N VAL A 65 -5.99 8.34 -5.12
CA VAL A 65 -6.67 8.36 -3.81
C VAL A 65 -7.98 7.59 -3.89
N TRP A 66 -8.84 7.93 -4.84
CA TRP A 66 -10.15 7.28 -4.98
C TRP A 66 -10.05 5.79 -5.29
N LEU A 67 -9.07 5.37 -6.10
CA LEU A 67 -8.85 3.95 -6.38
C LEU A 67 -8.48 3.19 -5.11
N VAL A 68 -7.60 3.73 -4.28
CA VAL A 68 -7.21 3.10 -3.01
C VAL A 68 -8.40 3.05 -2.05
N GLU A 69 -9.13 4.14 -1.89
CA GLU A 69 -10.34 4.20 -1.04
C GLU A 69 -11.38 3.18 -1.48
N ARG A 70 -11.64 3.08 -2.79
CA ARG A 70 -12.61 2.12 -3.32
C ARG A 70 -12.16 0.67 -3.07
N LEU A 71 -10.89 0.36 -3.26
CA LEU A 71 -10.33 -0.97 -3.00
C LEU A 71 -10.39 -1.33 -1.50
N GLN A 72 -10.12 -0.38 -0.62
CA GLN A 72 -10.25 -0.58 0.83
C GLN A 72 -11.71 -0.81 1.24
N ALA A 73 -12.64 -0.04 0.70
CA ALA A 73 -14.07 -0.23 0.95
C ALA A 73 -14.55 -1.61 0.46
N GLU A 74 -14.11 -2.06 -0.71
CA GLU A 74 -14.40 -3.41 -1.21
C GLU A 74 -13.80 -4.51 -0.31
N ALA A 75 -12.56 -4.34 0.15
CA ALA A 75 -11.92 -5.29 1.06
C ALA A 75 -12.67 -5.37 2.39
N ALA A 76 -13.07 -4.22 2.96
CA ALA A 76 -13.86 -4.16 4.18
C ALA A 76 -15.24 -4.82 4.02
N ASN A 77 -15.92 -4.59 2.90
CA ASN A 77 -17.21 -5.22 2.60
C ASN A 77 -17.10 -6.75 2.48
N ARG A 78 -16.01 -7.27 1.90
CA ARG A 78 -15.78 -8.72 1.81
C ARG A 78 -15.57 -9.35 3.19
N VAL A 79 -14.88 -8.65 4.09
CA VAL A 79 -14.69 -9.10 5.49
C VAL A 79 -16.02 -9.07 6.25
N ALA A 80 -16.86 -8.07 6.02
CA ALA A 80 -18.16 -7.95 6.68
C ALA A 80 -19.22 -8.93 6.13
N GLY A 81 -19.12 -9.32 4.86
CA GLY A 81 -20.03 -10.25 4.20
C GLY A 81 -19.66 -11.73 4.31
N GLY A 82 -18.50 -12.05 4.91
CA GLY A 82 -18.04 -13.41 5.16
C GLY A 82 -18.21 -13.82 6.62
N ILE A 83 -19.37 -14.39 6.94
CA ILE A 83 -19.52 -15.42 7.98
C ILE A 83 -19.54 -16.77 7.27
#